data_AF-A0A9P1A6N3-F1
#
_entry.id   AF-A0A9P1A6N3-F1
#
_cell.length_a   1.000
_cell.length_b   1.000
_cell.length_c   1.000
_cell.angle_alpha   90.00
_cell.angle_beta   90.00
_cell.angle_gamma   90.00
#
_symmetry.space_group_name_H-M   'P 1'
#
loop_
_entity.id
_entity.type
_entity.pdbx_description
1 polymer ?
#
loop_
_entity_poly.entity_id
_entity_poly.type
_entity_poly.pdbx_seq_one_letter_code
_entity_poly.pdbx_strand_id
1 'polypeptide(L)'
;MASGNKLGENFQTLTPIVKAPLSDTLSFFRCMEAYGAKLGRKYCDLEHRDFNECITGDKQKKRAEAIASQRRKLFLEGKLDSPFLDNHPEPGQFKTDHFQWNRIN
;
A
#
# COMPACT_ATOMS: atom_id res chain seq x y z
N MET A 1 20.11 28.12 4.59
CA MET A 1 18.80 27.93 5.24
C MET A 1 17.96 27.07 4.32
N ALA A 2 17.94 25.75 4.54
CA ALA A 2 17.17 24.81 3.72
C ALA A 2 15.77 24.69 4.34
N SER A 3 14.76 25.18 3.62
CA SER A 3 13.36 25.11 4.05
C SER A 3 12.93 23.64 4.08
N GLY A 4 12.46 23.20 5.25
CA GLY A 4 12.05 21.82 5.49
C GLY A 4 10.74 21.49 4.81
N ASN A 5 10.76 20.50 3.92
CA ASN A 5 9.56 19.82 3.48
C ASN A 5 9.10 18.88 4.60
N LYS A 6 8.25 19.39 5.49
CA LYS A 6 7.48 18.56 6.43
C LYS A 6 6.42 17.83 5.61
N LEU A 7 6.69 16.58 5.23
CA LEU A 7 5.66 15.66 4.77
C LEU A 7 4.72 15.38 5.95
N GLY A 8 3.45 15.74 5.82
CA GLY A 8 2.46 15.51 6.87
C GLY A 8 2.27 14.01 7.12
N GLU A 9 2.39 13.62 8.39
CA GLU A 9 2.36 12.22 8.87
C GLU A 9 1.00 11.50 8.66
N ASN A 10 0.03 12.14 8.01
CA ASN A 10 -1.32 11.62 7.84
C ASN A 10 -1.58 10.92 6.49
N PHE A 11 -0.60 10.87 5.58
CA PHE A 11 -0.79 10.24 4.25
C PHE A 11 -0.41 8.76 4.19
N GLN A 12 0.00 8.14 5.30
CA GLN A 12 0.45 6.74 5.30
C GLN A 12 -0.64 5.70 5.59
N THR A 13 -1.88 6.09 5.88
CA THR A 13 -2.85 5.14 6.45
C THR A 13 -3.96 4.63 5.52
N LEU A 14 -4.16 5.15 4.30
CA LEU A 14 -5.29 4.67 3.46
C LEU A 14 -4.98 4.66 1.96
N THR A 15 -3.94 3.94 1.53
CA THR A 15 -3.91 3.45 0.14
C THR A 15 -4.35 1.99 0.10
N PRO A 16 -5.26 1.62 -0.82
CA PRO A 16 -5.94 0.33 -0.80
C PRO A 16 -5.01 -0.86 -1.04
N ILE A 17 -5.51 -2.03 -0.63
CA ILE A 17 -4.81 -3.32 -0.44
C ILE A 17 -4.08 -3.86 -1.68
N VAL A 18 -4.36 -3.32 -2.87
CA VAL A 18 -3.56 -3.54 -4.08
C VAL A 18 -3.54 -2.21 -4.83
N LYS A 19 -2.44 -1.46 -4.77
CA LYS A 19 -2.19 -0.38 -5.73
C LYS A 19 -2.13 -1.04 -7.11
N ALA A 20 -2.90 -0.52 -8.06
CA ALA A 20 -2.96 -1.11 -9.39
C ALA A 20 -1.53 -1.16 -9.98
N PRO A 21 -1.12 -2.28 -10.62
CA PRO A 21 0.24 -2.43 -11.12
C PRO A 21 0.64 -1.29 -12.07
N LEU A 22 -0.33 -0.68 -12.76
CA LEU A 22 -0.11 0.43 -13.65
C LEU A 22 0.31 1.74 -12.94
N SER A 23 -0.14 2.02 -11.71
CA SER A 23 0.21 3.31 -11.06
C SER A 23 1.65 3.33 -10.55
N ASP A 24 2.10 2.24 -9.95
CA ASP A 24 3.40 2.18 -9.30
C ASP A 24 4.53 1.95 -10.32
N THR A 25 4.25 1.16 -11.37
CA THR A 25 5.15 1.03 -12.54
C THR A 25 5.37 2.40 -13.21
N LEU A 26 4.29 3.13 -13.53
CA LEU A 26 4.38 4.43 -14.18
C LEU A 26 5.11 5.47 -13.30
N SER A 27 4.91 5.41 -11.98
CA SER A 27 5.56 6.33 -11.04
C SER A 27 7.08 6.10 -10.97
N PHE A 28 7.53 4.84 -10.96
CA PHE A 28 8.96 4.51 -10.99
C PHE A 28 9.63 4.99 -12.28
N PHE A 29 9.03 4.72 -13.44
CA PHE A 29 9.61 5.15 -14.72
C PHE A 29 9.65 6.67 -14.87
N ARG A 30 8.63 7.39 -14.39
CA ARG A 30 8.64 8.87 -14.36
C ARG A 30 9.77 9.42 -13.49
N CYS A 31 10.01 8.84 -12.32
CA CYS A 31 11.10 9.27 -11.45
C CYS A 31 12.46 9.00 -12.12
N MET A 32 12.63 7.83 -12.74
CA MET A 32 13.85 7.47 -13.47
C MET A 32 14.09 8.34 -14.70
N GLU A 33 13.04 8.75 -15.40
CA GLU A 33 13.11 9.70 -16.52
C GLU A 33 13.58 11.08 -16.04
N ALA A 34 13.07 11.57 -14.90
CA ALA A 34 13.43 12.88 -14.36
C ALA A 34 14.88 12.97 -13.85
N TYR A 35 15.36 11.95 -13.14
CA TYR A 35 16.69 11.97 -12.48
C TYR A 35 17.78 11.21 -13.24
N GLY A 36 17.42 10.36 -14.19
CA GLY A 36 18.34 9.49 -14.92
C GLY A 36 18.97 8.39 -14.05
N ALA A 37 19.71 7.47 -14.69
CA ALA A 37 20.17 6.24 -14.03
C ALA A 37 21.16 6.45 -12.85
N LYS A 38 21.96 7.52 -12.87
CA LYS A 38 22.96 7.78 -11.81
C LYS A 38 22.32 8.32 -10.53
N LEU A 39 21.45 9.33 -10.63
CA LEU A 39 20.82 9.98 -9.49
C LEU A 39 19.52 9.26 -9.07
N GLY A 40 18.83 8.60 -10.01
CA GLY A 40 17.59 7.87 -9.75
C GLY A 40 17.75 6.77 -8.71
N ARG A 41 18.92 6.12 -8.59
CA ARG A 41 19.16 5.14 -7.52
C ARG A 41 19.06 5.69 -6.10
N LYS A 42 19.29 7.00 -5.92
CA LYS A 42 19.20 7.65 -4.60
C LYS A 42 17.85 8.30 -4.39
N TYR A 43 17.30 8.95 -5.42
CA TYR A 43 16.08 9.74 -5.29
C TYR A 43 14.80 8.94 -5.53
N CYS A 44 14.85 7.87 -6.33
CA CYS A 44 13.70 7.04 -6.68
C CYS A 44 13.61 5.74 -5.85
N ASP A 45 14.20 5.72 -4.65
CA ASP A 45 14.24 4.51 -3.81
C ASP A 45 12.84 4.10 -3.32
N LEU A 46 11.99 5.07 -3.01
CA LEU A 46 10.62 4.80 -2.56
C LEU A 46 9.79 4.14 -3.67
N GLU A 47 9.82 4.73 -4.87
CA GLU A 47 9.11 4.23 -6.04
C GLU A 47 9.64 2.86 -6.47
N HIS A 48 10.95 2.64 -6.36
CA HIS A 48 11.56 1.35 -6.64
C HIS A 48 11.14 0.28 -5.63
N ARG A 49 11.01 0.62 -4.35
CA ARG A 49 10.51 -0.30 -3.31
C ARG A 49 9.05 -0.65 -3.50
N ASP A 50 8.22 0.34 -3.86
CA ASP A 50 6.81 0.13 -4.15
C ASP A 50 6.62 -0.71 -5.41
N PHE A 51 7.40 -0.44 -6.47
CA PHE A 51 7.44 -1.27 -7.68
C PHE A 51 7.82 -2.72 -7.39
N ASN A 52 8.87 -2.94 -6.59
CA ASN A 52 9.28 -4.29 -6.19
C ASN A 52 8.22 -4.99 -5.33
N GLU A 53 7.57 -4.27 -4.40
CA GLU A 53 6.47 -4.81 -3.60
C GLU A 53 5.27 -5.20 -4.47
N CYS A 54 4.94 -4.39 -5.48
CA CYS A 54 3.87 -4.69 -6.41
C CYS A 54 4.15 -5.95 -7.23
N ILE A 55 5.42 -6.21 -7.59
CA ILE A 55 5.81 -7.42 -8.34
C ILE A 55 5.80 -8.66 -7.45
N THR A 56 6.37 -8.57 -6.24
CA THR A 56 6.54 -9.76 -5.39
C THR A 56 5.34 -10.04 -4.49
N GLY A 57 4.62 -9.00 -4.09
CA GLY A 57 3.49 -9.03 -3.16
C GLY A 57 3.87 -9.46 -1.74
N ASP A 58 5.16 -9.41 -1.39
CA ASP A 58 5.65 -10.00 -0.14
C ASP A 58 5.10 -9.30 1.10
N LYS A 59 4.96 -7.96 1.06
CA LYS A 59 4.44 -7.20 2.21
C LYS A 59 2.94 -7.44 2.36
N GLN A 60 2.19 -7.49 1.26
CA GLN A 60 0.77 -7.87 1.28
C GLN A 60 0.55 -9.26 1.89
N LYS A 61 1.32 -10.28 1.48
CA LYS A 61 1.24 -11.63 2.05
C LYS A 61 1.52 -11.65 3.56
N LYS A 62 2.64 -11.05 3.98
CA LYS A 62 2.99 -10.96 5.41
C LYS A 62 1.92 -10.25 6.23
N ARG A 63 1.33 -9.18 5.68
CA ARG A 63 0.22 -8.48 6.33
C ARG A 63 -1.01 -9.39 6.46
N ALA A 64 -1.39 -10.13 5.43
CA ALA A 64 -2.52 -11.05 5.47
C ALA A 64 -2.30 -12.16 6.52
N GLU A 65 -1.10 -12.74 6.56
CA GLU A 65 -0.72 -13.76 7.54
C GLU A 65 -0.76 -13.24 8.99
N ALA A 66 -0.25 -12.03 9.23
CA ALA A 66 -0.29 -11.39 10.54
C ALA A 66 -1.72 -11.09 11.01
N ILE A 67 -2.59 -10.64 10.10
CA ILE A 67 -4.01 -10.42 10.41
C ILE A 67 -4.70 -11.75 10.72
N ALA A 68 -4.44 -12.78 9.92
CA ALA A 68 -5.03 -14.10 10.11
C ALA A 68 -4.59 -14.76 11.43
N SER A 69 -3.31 -14.66 11.79
CA SER A 69 -2.78 -15.21 13.04
C SER A 69 -3.36 -14.51 14.26
N GLN A 70 -3.45 -13.17 14.23
CA GLN A 70 -4.03 -12.40 15.32
C GLN A 70 -5.52 -12.69 15.50
N ARG A 71 -6.28 -12.82 14.41
CA ARG A 71 -7.70 -13.19 14.47
C ARG A 71 -7.92 -14.57 15.06
N ARG A 72 -7.13 -15.57 14.64
CA ARG A 72 -7.18 -16.92 15.22
C ARG A 72 -6.89 -16.88 16.72
N LYS A 73 -5.90 -16.10 17.15
CA LYS A 73 -5.59 -15.91 18.57
C LYS A 73 -6.78 -15.32 19.35
N LEU A 74 -7.39 -14.25 18.84
CA LEU A 74 -8.55 -13.61 19.49
C LEU A 74 -9.79 -14.52 19.56
N PHE A 75 -10.00 -15.36 18.55
CA PHE A 75 -11.04 -16.38 18.54
C PHE A 75 -10.78 -17.45 19.62
N LEU A 76 -9.54 -17.94 19.73
CA LEU A 76 -9.16 -18.89 20.80
C LEU A 76 -9.31 -18.29 22.20
N GLU A 77 -9.09 -16.98 22.35
CA GLU A 77 -9.33 -16.25 23.60
C GLU A 77 -10.82 -16.02 23.90
N GLY A 78 -11.73 -16.38 22.98
CA GLY A 78 -13.19 -16.19 23.14
C GLY A 78 -13.65 -14.73 23.02
N LYS A 79 -12.78 -13.82 22.55
CA LYS A 79 -13.12 -12.40 22.34
C LYS A 79 -13.85 -12.14 21.01
N LEU A 80 -13.78 -13.11 20.10
CA LEU A 80 -14.38 -13.05 18.77
C LEU A 80 -15.28 -14.27 18.60
N ASP A 81 -16.47 -14.08 18.05
CA ASP A 81 -17.46 -15.15 17.84
C ASP A 81 -17.06 -16.11 16.70
N SER A 82 -16.38 -15.59 15.69
CA SER A 82 -15.82 -16.37 14.58
C SER A 82 -14.46 -15.81 14.15
N PRO A 83 -13.51 -16.65 13.71
CA PRO A 83 -12.15 -16.20 13.37
C PRO A 83 -12.10 -15.37 12.08
N PHE A 84 -13.05 -15.54 11.16
CA PHE A 84 -13.16 -14.76 9.93
C PHE A 84 -14.65 -14.46 9.69
N LEU A 85 -14.94 -13.27 9.14
CA LEU A 85 -16.29 -12.88 8.76
C LEU A 85 -16.66 -13.57 7.44
N ASP A 86 -17.89 -14.07 7.33
CA ASP A 86 -18.39 -14.75 6.13
C ASP A 86 -18.50 -13.82 4.91
N ASN A 87 -18.79 -12.53 5.15
CA ASN A 87 -18.83 -11.50 4.10
C ASN A 87 -17.48 -10.81 3.96
N HIS A 88 -16.48 -11.50 3.43
CA HIS A 88 -15.26 -10.85 2.97
C HIS A 88 -15.40 -10.42 1.49
N PRO A 89 -14.91 -9.23 1.09
CA PRO A 89 -14.78 -8.92 -0.33
C PRO A 89 -13.88 -9.97 -0.99
N GLU A 90 -14.30 -10.46 -2.16
CA GLU A 90 -13.50 -11.43 -2.92
C GLU A 90 -12.15 -10.80 -3.31
N PRO A 91 -11.06 -11.59 -3.34
CA PRO A 91 -9.76 -11.13 -3.83
C PRO A 91 -9.92 -10.52 -5.24
N GLY A 92 -9.51 -9.27 -5.41
CA GLY A 92 -9.63 -8.55 -6.69
C GLY A 92 -10.89 -7.68 -6.84
N GLN A 93 -11.87 -7.78 -5.94
CA GLN A 93 -12.96 -6.81 -5.88
C GLN A 93 -12.54 -5.57 -5.11
N PHE A 94 -11.95 -4.60 -5.82
CA PHE A 94 -11.74 -3.25 -5.33
C PHE A 94 -13.02 -2.44 -5.54
N LYS A 95 -13.73 -2.11 -4.46
CA LYS A 95 -14.69 -1.01 -4.51
C LYS A 95 -13.88 0.28 -4.54
N THR A 96 -14.13 1.12 -5.54
CA THR A 96 -13.58 2.47 -5.60
C THR A 96 -13.82 3.18 -4.27
N ASP A 97 -12.75 3.67 -3.62
CA ASP A 97 -12.88 4.39 -2.35
C ASP A 97 -13.91 5.51 -2.49
N HIS A 98 -14.74 5.70 -1.47
CA HIS A 98 -15.83 6.68 -1.49
C HIS A 98 -15.36 8.11 -1.83
N PHE A 99 -14.07 8.39 -1.61
CA PHE A 99 -13.41 9.67 -1.83
C PHE A 99 -12.75 9.84 -3.21
N GLN A 100 -12.81 8.84 -4.11
CA GLN A 100 -12.22 8.97 -5.45
C GLN A 100 -12.87 10.08 -6.31
N TRP A 101 -14.05 10.57 -5.93
CA TRP A 101 -14.75 11.66 -6.60
C TRP A 101 -14.51 13.05 -5.99
N ASN A 102 -13.70 13.15 -4.94
CA ASN A 102 -13.34 14.45 -4.39
C ASN A 102 -12.42 15.18 -5.36
N ARG A 103 -12.91 16.27 -5.98
CA ARG A 103 -12.05 17.17 -6.75
C ARG A 103 -11.07 17.83 -5.77
N ILE A 104 -9.79 17.63 -6.01
CA ILE A 104 -8.74 18.44 -5.39
C ILE A 104 -8.72 19.75 -6.20
N ASN A 105 -9.32 20.80 -5.63
CA ASN A 105 -9.17 22.16 -6.14
C ASN A 105 -7.81 22.73 -5.72
#